data_AF-A0A2P5L7J6-F1
#
_entry.id   AF-A0A2P5L7J6-F1
#
_cell.length_a   1.000
_cell.length_b   1.000
_cell.length_c   1.000
_cell.angle_alpha   90.00
_cell.angle_beta   90.00
_cell.angle_gamma   90.00
#
_symmetry.space_group_name_H-M   'P 1'
#
loop_
_entity.id
_entity.type
_entity.pdbx_description
1 polymer ?
#
loop_
_entity_poly.entity_id
_entity_poly.type
_entity_poly.pdbx_seq_one_letter_code
_entity_poly.pdbx_strand_id
1 'polypeptide(L)'
;MFSLWGKPLTSIQTHKNRNWLLKCLTVCALVLWLQGCQNLPLFSSEELHPVTPQITLQESINTHTFKLSGEQTLFGVLARIETGSDDNLPDIARHFGLGYNDIVLANPTLDPWVPAAKQQVLLPARFILPDVPHKGIVINLANMRLFYFPIDQKHTLYTYPVGIGRQSWGTPTGLTEIIAKRPNPSWVVPDSIQREHAAQGDPLPKVVPSGPDNPLGHYAMPLGFNSYLIHGTNKPYGIGMQVSHGCIQLYPEDIEVLYKMTPIGTPVRIVHQPYMLAWEDNKLYLEAHPLLPKWEAQKKQLQKNLYADLRKLTKEKPVNIDWQQVEAILQRSDGVPKQISKASGSLDTAVNQVVELKRPDTWAWQNPVARLNNQDIAVLAASFKAENDAKKFAAMLNHQGPPIPARTVRNDKTFLVVAGPFKTVKQANQVIKRIKINFEMDAKLFKPDGVLLSGLN
;
A
#
# COMPACT_ATOMS: atom_id res chain seq x y z
N MET A 1 24.43 -10.61 44.78
CA MET A 1 24.79 -11.96 44.28
C MET A 1 24.75 -11.87 42.77
N PHE A 2 25.89 -11.94 42.07
CA PHE A 2 26.56 -13.18 41.60
C PHE A 2 25.64 -14.03 40.67
N SER A 3 26.05 -14.40 39.44
CA SER A 3 27.30 -14.07 38.74
C SER A 3 27.23 -14.26 37.21
N LEU A 4 28.10 -13.50 36.54
CA LEU A 4 28.64 -13.68 35.19
C LEU A 4 28.84 -15.16 34.77
N TRP A 5 28.61 -15.46 33.49
CA TRP A 5 29.07 -16.69 32.83
C TRP A 5 30.42 -16.46 32.14
N GLY A 6 31.39 -17.35 32.38
CA GLY A 6 32.68 -17.37 31.69
C GLY A 6 32.83 -18.59 30.77
N LYS A 7 33.55 -18.42 29.67
CA LYS A 7 34.05 -19.54 28.84
C LYS A 7 35.42 -20.01 29.36
N PRO A 8 35.79 -21.27 29.11
CA PRO A 8 37.17 -21.64 28.81
C PRO A 8 37.35 -22.07 27.34
N LEU A 9 38.60 -22.04 26.89
CA LEU A 9 39.10 -22.57 25.62
C LEU A 9 40.13 -23.66 25.92
N THR A 10 40.18 -24.72 25.11
CA THR A 10 41.36 -25.58 24.96
C THR A 10 41.50 -26.04 23.50
N SER A 11 42.75 -26.18 23.04
CA SER A 11 43.16 -26.61 21.70
C SER A 11 43.46 -28.12 21.66
N ILE A 12 43.64 -28.74 20.47
CA ILE A 12 44.93 -29.15 19.85
C ILE A 12 44.54 -29.91 18.55
N GLN A 13 45.01 -29.56 17.33
CA GLN A 13 46.22 -30.07 16.62
C GLN A 13 46.22 -31.61 16.35
N THR A 14 46.74 -32.20 15.24
CA THR A 14 47.62 -31.72 14.14
C THR A 14 47.59 -32.65 12.88
N HIS A 15 48.38 -32.28 11.84
CA HIS A 15 48.95 -33.05 10.68
C HIS A 15 48.35 -32.73 9.29
N LYS A 16 49.10 -32.32 8.23
CA LYS A 16 50.32 -32.85 7.53
C LYS A 16 49.99 -34.14 6.73
N ASN A 17 50.36 -34.37 5.45
CA ASN A 17 51.41 -33.92 4.49
C ASN A 17 50.89 -34.11 3.02
N ARG A 18 51.50 -33.75 1.86
CA ARG A 18 52.71 -33.00 1.40
C ARG A 18 52.59 -32.62 -0.11
N ASN A 19 53.48 -31.77 -0.62
CA ASN A 19 53.65 -31.41 -2.05
C ASN A 19 54.35 -32.50 -2.90
N TRP A 20 54.23 -32.44 -4.25
CA TRP A 20 55.40 -32.37 -5.17
C TRP A 20 55.10 -31.86 -6.60
N LEU A 21 56.13 -31.74 -7.47
CA LEU A 21 56.17 -30.84 -8.63
C LEU A 21 56.98 -31.35 -9.86
N LEU A 22 56.38 -31.22 -11.07
CA LEU A 22 56.96 -30.71 -12.34
C LEU A 22 58.01 -31.51 -13.19
N LYS A 23 57.96 -31.24 -14.52
CA LYS A 23 58.95 -31.52 -15.62
C LYS A 23 58.98 -32.96 -16.20
N CYS A 24 59.42 -33.23 -17.44
CA CYS A 24 60.26 -32.46 -18.40
C CYS A 24 59.87 -32.63 -19.91
N LEU A 25 60.67 -32.09 -20.85
CA LEU A 25 60.42 -32.06 -22.32
C LEU A 25 61.28 -33.05 -23.16
N THR A 26 60.80 -33.41 -24.36
CA THR A 26 61.56 -33.89 -25.56
C THR A 26 60.81 -33.52 -26.87
N VAL A 27 61.47 -33.53 -28.05
CA VAL A 27 60.98 -32.87 -29.30
C VAL A 27 61.47 -33.56 -30.61
N CYS A 28 60.58 -33.65 -31.63
CA CYS A 28 60.83 -33.97 -33.07
C CYS A 28 61.34 -35.41 -33.43
N ALA A 29 61.26 -35.94 -34.68
CA ALA A 29 60.92 -35.36 -36.01
C ALA A 29 60.29 -36.41 -37.00
N LEU A 30 60.05 -35.97 -38.26
CA LEU A 30 59.74 -36.72 -39.51
C LEU A 30 58.29 -37.24 -39.77
N VAL A 31 57.76 -37.32 -41.01
CA VAL A 31 57.84 -36.47 -42.24
C VAL A 31 56.85 -36.98 -43.33
N LEU A 32 56.51 -36.12 -44.33
CA LEU A 32 55.72 -36.34 -45.58
C LEU A 32 54.21 -35.99 -45.67
N TRP A 33 53.93 -34.86 -46.35
CA TRP A 33 52.98 -34.62 -47.45
C TRP A 33 51.69 -35.47 -47.60
N LEU A 34 50.53 -34.79 -47.66
CA LEU A 34 49.73 -34.64 -48.90
C LEU A 34 48.73 -33.46 -48.81
N GLN A 35 48.03 -33.15 -49.91
CA GLN A 35 47.27 -31.89 -50.08
C GLN A 35 45.79 -31.99 -49.64
N GLY A 36 45.20 -30.85 -49.24
CA GLY A 36 43.75 -30.71 -49.09
C GLY A 36 43.32 -29.45 -48.34
N CYS A 37 42.92 -28.39 -49.07
CA CYS A 37 42.33 -27.21 -48.46
C CYS A 37 40.86 -27.45 -48.10
N GLN A 38 40.53 -27.52 -46.82
CA GLN A 38 39.17 -27.28 -46.31
C GLN A 38 39.23 -26.34 -45.11
N ASN A 39 38.47 -25.26 -45.17
CA ASN A 39 38.39 -24.28 -44.09
C ASN A 39 37.55 -24.85 -42.94
N LEU A 40 38.19 -25.49 -41.97
CA LEU A 40 37.62 -25.62 -40.64
C LEU A 40 37.66 -24.24 -39.97
N PRO A 41 36.52 -23.60 -39.66
CA PRO A 41 36.54 -22.43 -38.80
C PRO A 41 37.10 -22.85 -37.43
N LEU A 42 37.95 -22.00 -36.85
CA LEU A 42 38.30 -22.17 -35.44
C LEU A 42 37.01 -22.17 -34.63
N PHE A 43 36.87 -23.11 -33.70
CA PHE A 43 36.00 -22.90 -32.55
C PHE A 43 36.58 -21.74 -31.74
N SER A 44 36.14 -20.52 -32.09
CA SER A 44 36.22 -19.40 -31.17
C SER A 44 35.43 -19.80 -29.95
N SER A 45 36.06 -19.82 -28.77
CA SER A 45 35.32 -19.84 -27.52
C SER A 45 34.60 -18.50 -27.43
N GLU A 46 33.32 -18.46 -27.82
CA GLU A 46 32.46 -17.33 -27.50
C GLU A 46 32.54 -17.13 -25.99
N GLU A 47 33.10 -15.99 -25.57
CA GLU A 47 33.04 -15.62 -24.17
C GLU A 47 31.57 -15.49 -23.80
N LEU A 48 31.12 -16.27 -22.82
CA LEU A 48 29.82 -16.12 -22.18
C LEU A 48 29.81 -14.80 -21.40
N HIS A 49 29.77 -13.69 -22.14
CA HIS A 49 29.52 -12.38 -21.59
C HIS A 49 28.21 -12.45 -20.78
N PRO A 50 28.22 -12.10 -19.49
CA PRO A 50 27.01 -12.14 -18.69
C PRO A 50 26.04 -11.09 -19.23
N VAL A 51 25.02 -11.56 -19.94
CA VAL A 51 23.89 -10.73 -20.41
C VAL A 51 23.20 -10.19 -19.17
N THR A 52 23.66 -9.02 -18.73
CA THR A 52 23.08 -8.30 -17.60
C THR A 52 21.68 -7.87 -18.04
N PRO A 53 20.61 -8.40 -17.43
CA PRO A 53 19.27 -8.12 -17.91
C PRO A 53 19.00 -6.62 -17.80
N GLN A 54 18.78 -5.97 -18.94
CA GLN A 54 18.42 -4.55 -18.96
C GLN A 54 17.06 -4.38 -18.27
N ILE A 55 17.08 -3.79 -17.08
CA ILE A 55 15.88 -3.45 -16.34
C ILE A 55 15.18 -2.29 -17.08
N THR A 56 14.19 -2.64 -17.89
CA THR A 56 13.31 -1.67 -18.54
C THR A 56 12.33 -1.12 -17.50
N LEU A 57 12.60 0.09 -17.00
CA LEU A 57 11.68 0.82 -16.13
C LEU A 57 10.39 1.14 -16.90
N GLN A 58 9.24 0.76 -16.35
CA GLN A 58 7.92 1.15 -16.86
C GLN A 58 7.47 2.45 -16.18
N GLU A 59 6.62 3.23 -16.85
CA GLU A 59 6.12 4.51 -16.33
C GLU A 59 4.78 4.39 -15.60
N SER A 60 4.03 3.30 -15.80
CA SER A 60 2.73 3.07 -15.15
C SER A 60 2.33 1.59 -15.17
N ILE A 61 1.31 1.25 -14.37
CA ILE A 61 0.64 -0.06 -14.33
C ILE A 61 -0.88 0.15 -14.30
N ASN A 62 -1.65 -0.87 -14.71
CA ASN A 62 -3.10 -0.87 -14.50
C ASN A 62 -3.40 -1.04 -13.01
N THR A 63 -4.07 -0.05 -12.41
CA THR A 63 -4.36 0.02 -10.97
C THR A 63 -5.84 -0.17 -10.66
N HIS A 64 -6.72 0.46 -11.46
CA HIS A 64 -8.15 0.53 -11.19
C HIS A 64 -9.06 -0.21 -12.17
N THR A 65 -8.57 -0.58 -13.37
CA THR A 65 -9.40 -1.19 -14.44
C THR A 65 -8.69 -2.39 -15.06
N PHE A 66 -9.41 -3.52 -15.17
CA PHE A 66 -8.93 -4.79 -15.67
C PHE A 66 -9.94 -5.42 -16.63
N LYS A 67 -9.48 -6.27 -17.55
CA LYS A 67 -10.34 -7.09 -18.41
C LYS A 67 -10.52 -8.48 -17.81
N LEU A 68 -11.74 -9.00 -17.84
CA LEU A 68 -12.09 -10.33 -17.35
C LEU A 68 -11.99 -11.36 -18.49
N SER A 69 -11.14 -12.38 -18.31
CA SER A 69 -10.90 -13.46 -19.27
C SER A 69 -11.13 -14.83 -18.62
N GLY A 70 -12.14 -15.57 -19.09
CA GLY A 70 -12.45 -16.91 -18.59
C GLY A 70 -12.74 -16.95 -17.09
N GLU A 71 -12.12 -17.90 -16.39
CA GLU A 71 -12.25 -18.12 -14.94
C GLU A 71 -11.11 -17.47 -14.13
N GLN A 72 -10.40 -16.49 -14.71
CA GLN A 72 -9.30 -15.80 -14.05
C GLN A 72 -9.77 -15.08 -12.77
N THR A 73 -9.14 -15.39 -11.63
CA THR A 73 -9.37 -14.71 -10.34
C THR A 73 -8.16 -13.94 -9.81
N LEU A 74 -6.96 -14.14 -10.39
CA LEU A 74 -5.73 -13.41 -10.06
C LEU A 74 -5.48 -12.29 -11.07
N PHE A 75 -5.37 -11.04 -10.60
CA PHE A 75 -5.24 -9.84 -11.42
C PHE A 75 -4.13 -8.92 -10.92
N GLY A 76 -3.74 -7.96 -11.77
CA GLY A 76 -2.72 -6.97 -11.47
C GLY A 76 -1.30 -7.51 -11.49
N VAL A 77 -0.36 -6.70 -10.99
CA VAL A 77 1.08 -7.01 -10.97
C VAL A 77 1.69 -6.62 -9.64
N LEU A 78 2.74 -7.31 -9.22
CA LEU A 78 3.61 -6.78 -8.16
C LEU A 78 4.58 -5.82 -8.83
N ALA A 79 4.72 -4.61 -8.30
CA ALA A 79 5.68 -3.63 -8.79
C ALA A 79 6.60 -3.16 -7.66
N ARG A 80 7.73 -2.56 -7.98
CA ARG A 80 8.53 -1.80 -7.02
C ARG A 80 8.95 -0.44 -7.58
N ILE A 81 9.23 0.49 -6.67
CA ILE A 81 9.61 1.87 -7.00
C ILE A 81 10.67 2.37 -6.01
N GLU A 82 11.59 3.23 -6.47
CA GLU A 82 12.63 3.83 -5.64
C GLU A 82 12.19 5.19 -5.06
N THR A 83 12.44 5.41 -3.77
CA THR A 83 12.06 6.65 -3.06
C THR A 83 13.01 7.83 -3.29
N GLY A 84 12.43 9.03 -3.38
CA GLY A 84 13.08 10.32 -3.14
C GLY A 84 13.24 10.65 -1.65
N SER A 85 13.71 11.86 -1.36
CA SER A 85 13.97 12.38 0.00
C SER A 85 12.74 13.00 0.70
N ASP A 86 11.64 13.04 -0.03
CA ASP A 86 10.46 13.89 0.12
C ASP A 86 9.16 13.08 -0.10
N ASP A 87 9.32 11.78 -0.37
CA ASP A 87 8.23 10.82 -0.52
C ASP A 87 7.65 10.38 0.83
N ASN A 88 6.44 9.83 0.77
CA ASN A 88 5.79 9.13 1.86
C ASN A 88 4.90 8.02 1.28
N LEU A 89 4.69 6.94 2.03
CA LEU A 89 3.90 5.80 1.55
C LEU A 89 2.42 6.14 1.27
N PRO A 90 1.73 7.01 2.03
CA PRO A 90 0.37 7.44 1.70
C PRO A 90 0.20 8.07 0.30
N ASP A 91 1.10 8.99 -0.11
CA ASP A 91 1.06 9.59 -1.46
C ASP A 91 1.36 8.57 -2.56
N ILE A 92 2.36 7.69 -2.35
CA ILE A 92 2.70 6.60 -3.28
C ILE A 92 1.51 5.65 -3.44
N ALA A 93 0.89 5.23 -2.34
CA ALA A 93 -0.25 4.33 -2.35
C ALA A 93 -1.44 4.92 -3.13
N ARG A 94 -1.79 6.17 -2.84
CA ARG A 94 -2.87 6.88 -3.52
C ARG A 94 -2.61 7.03 -5.02
N HIS A 95 -1.38 7.35 -5.43
CA HIS A 95 -1.01 7.43 -6.84
C HIS A 95 -1.19 6.07 -7.57
N PHE A 96 -0.98 4.94 -6.89
CA PHE A 96 -1.13 3.59 -7.45
C PHE A 96 -2.44 2.86 -7.12
N GLY A 97 -3.47 3.54 -6.59
CA GLY A 97 -4.76 2.90 -6.27
C GLY A 97 -4.67 1.85 -5.16
N LEU A 98 -3.80 2.07 -4.19
CA LEU A 98 -3.59 1.26 -3.00
C LEU A 98 -4.09 2.00 -1.75
N GLY A 99 -4.54 1.26 -0.74
CA GLY A 99 -4.82 1.79 0.58
C GLY A 99 -3.56 1.92 1.46
N TYR A 100 -3.68 2.64 2.58
CA TYR A 100 -2.58 2.79 3.54
C TYR A 100 -2.09 1.44 4.09
N ASN A 101 -3.00 0.54 4.48
CA ASN A 101 -2.60 -0.77 4.98
C ASN A 101 -1.91 -1.63 3.90
N ASP A 102 -2.34 -1.56 2.64
CA ASP A 102 -1.73 -2.33 1.55
C ASP A 102 -0.22 -2.04 1.48
N ILE A 103 0.15 -0.76 1.38
CA ILE A 103 1.55 -0.37 1.22
C ILE A 103 2.36 -0.56 2.51
N VAL A 104 1.78 -0.34 3.69
CA VAL A 104 2.52 -0.45 4.96
C VAL A 104 2.74 -1.93 5.36
N LEU A 105 1.76 -2.81 5.14
CA LEU A 105 1.90 -4.25 5.43
C LEU A 105 2.87 -4.93 4.45
N ALA A 106 2.92 -4.48 3.20
CA ALA A 106 3.90 -4.93 2.22
C ALA A 106 5.33 -4.43 2.49
N ASN A 107 5.49 -3.32 3.24
CA ASN A 107 6.79 -2.66 3.50
C ASN A 107 7.07 -2.42 5.00
N PRO A 108 7.07 -3.47 5.86
CA PRO A 108 7.10 -3.33 7.32
C PRO A 108 8.42 -2.80 7.91
N THR A 109 9.43 -2.53 7.08
CA THR A 109 10.74 -1.99 7.47
C THR A 109 10.94 -0.51 7.11
N LEU A 110 9.97 0.11 6.41
CA LEU A 110 10.03 1.51 6.01
C LEU A 110 9.24 2.39 6.98
N ASP A 111 9.66 3.65 7.20
CA ASP A 111 8.80 4.62 7.87
C ASP A 111 7.70 5.07 6.89
N PRO A 112 6.40 5.02 7.24
CA PRO A 112 5.35 5.41 6.30
C PRO A 112 5.36 6.89 5.90
N TRP A 113 5.97 7.76 6.72
CA TRP A 113 5.87 9.22 6.57
C TRP A 113 7.17 9.89 6.15
N VAL A 114 8.31 9.25 6.45
CA VAL A 114 9.67 9.71 6.13
C VAL A 114 10.58 8.53 5.75
N PRO A 115 10.25 7.75 4.70
CA PRO A 115 11.17 6.77 4.15
C PRO A 115 12.47 7.48 3.73
N ALA A 116 13.61 6.80 3.88
CA ALA A 116 14.87 7.32 3.38
C ALA A 116 14.88 7.26 1.85
N ALA A 117 15.62 8.17 1.20
CA ALA A 117 15.82 8.12 -0.25
C ALA A 117 16.55 6.82 -0.65
N LYS A 118 16.28 6.35 -1.87
CA LYS A 118 16.81 5.10 -2.46
C LYS A 118 16.37 3.81 -1.78
N GLN A 119 15.30 3.84 -1.00
CA GLN A 119 14.64 2.63 -0.51
C GLN A 119 13.70 2.08 -1.58
N GLN A 120 13.60 0.76 -1.67
CA GLN A 120 12.72 0.06 -2.60
C GLN A 120 11.37 -0.19 -1.91
N VAL A 121 10.31 0.37 -2.48
CA VAL A 121 8.92 0.22 -2.00
C VAL A 121 8.22 -0.83 -2.86
N LEU A 122 7.76 -1.92 -2.25
CA LEU A 122 6.91 -2.92 -2.88
C LEU A 122 5.47 -2.40 -3.01
N LEU A 123 4.89 -2.53 -4.20
CA LEU A 123 3.53 -2.12 -4.53
C LEU A 123 2.67 -3.37 -4.75
N PRO A 124 1.80 -3.75 -3.79
CA PRO A 124 0.90 -4.89 -3.90
C PRO A 124 -0.33 -4.57 -4.80
N ALA A 125 -0.07 -4.23 -6.06
CA ALA A 125 -1.10 -4.02 -7.07
C ALA A 125 -1.60 -5.34 -7.69
N ARG A 126 -1.11 -6.50 -7.23
CA ARG A 126 -1.61 -7.84 -7.57
C ARG A 126 -2.57 -8.32 -6.49
N PHE A 127 -3.72 -8.87 -6.89
CA PHE A 127 -4.77 -9.31 -5.96
C PHE A 127 -5.57 -10.50 -6.51
N ILE A 128 -6.19 -11.24 -5.60
CA ILE A 128 -7.16 -12.31 -5.85
C ILE A 128 -8.57 -11.76 -5.65
N LEU A 129 -9.49 -12.11 -6.54
CA LEU A 129 -10.92 -11.80 -6.37
C LEU A 129 -11.54 -12.65 -5.24
N PRO A 130 -12.41 -12.07 -4.39
CA PRO A 130 -13.20 -12.82 -3.42
C PRO A 130 -14.01 -13.95 -4.06
N ASP A 131 -14.08 -15.11 -3.39
CA ASP A 131 -14.90 -16.25 -3.80
C ASP A 131 -16.38 -15.98 -3.48
N VAL A 132 -17.01 -15.26 -4.40
CA VAL A 132 -18.43 -14.87 -4.40
C VAL A 132 -18.88 -14.64 -5.85
N PRO A 133 -20.20 -14.60 -6.14
CA PRO A 133 -20.68 -14.17 -7.46
C PRO A 133 -20.22 -12.75 -7.81
N HIS A 134 -19.40 -12.64 -8.86
CA HIS A 134 -18.83 -11.39 -9.40
C HIS A 134 -19.89 -10.57 -10.17
N LYS A 135 -20.80 -9.91 -9.44
CA LYS A 135 -21.90 -9.12 -10.01
C LYS A 135 -22.16 -7.85 -9.20
N GLY A 136 -22.24 -6.70 -9.87
CA GLY A 136 -22.44 -5.42 -9.21
C GLY A 136 -21.22 -5.05 -8.37
N ILE A 137 -21.43 -4.55 -7.15
CA ILE A 137 -20.35 -4.21 -6.23
C ILE A 137 -20.09 -5.38 -5.27
N VAL A 138 -18.83 -5.79 -5.16
CA VAL A 138 -18.32 -6.70 -4.12
C VAL A 138 -17.31 -5.93 -3.27
N ILE A 139 -17.48 -5.93 -1.95
CA ILE A 139 -16.54 -5.32 -1.00
C ILE A 139 -16.03 -6.43 -0.08
N ASN A 140 -14.72 -6.63 -0.03
CA ASN A 140 -14.11 -7.48 0.98
C ASN A 140 -13.47 -6.60 2.06
N LEU A 141 -13.98 -6.71 3.29
CA LEU A 141 -13.53 -5.92 4.43
C LEU A 141 -12.13 -6.29 4.89
N ALA A 142 -11.67 -7.53 4.61
CA ALA A 142 -10.36 -8.00 5.06
C ALA A 142 -9.20 -7.40 4.26
N ASN A 143 -9.30 -7.37 2.93
CA ASN A 143 -8.34 -6.66 2.06
C ASN A 143 -8.70 -5.18 1.80
N MET A 144 -9.71 -4.66 2.54
CA MET A 144 -10.23 -3.29 2.43
C MET A 144 -10.40 -2.80 0.98
N ARG A 145 -10.93 -3.67 0.10
CA ARG A 145 -11.06 -3.37 -1.34
C ARG A 145 -12.49 -3.54 -1.86
N LEU A 146 -12.86 -2.63 -2.76
CA LEU A 146 -14.08 -2.68 -3.56
C LEU A 146 -13.73 -3.20 -4.95
N PHE A 147 -14.59 -4.06 -5.48
CA PHE A 147 -14.59 -4.58 -6.84
C PHE A 147 -15.95 -4.27 -7.46
N TYR A 148 -15.99 -3.74 -8.68
CA TYR A 148 -17.22 -3.42 -9.39
C TYR A 148 -17.23 -4.10 -10.77
N PHE A 149 -18.29 -4.87 -10.99
CA PHE A 149 -18.59 -5.67 -12.16
C PHE A 149 -19.84 -5.07 -12.84
N PRO A 150 -19.66 -4.20 -13.86
CA PRO A 150 -20.77 -3.50 -14.49
C PRO A 150 -21.66 -4.45 -15.30
N ILE A 151 -22.97 -4.20 -15.31
CA ILE A 151 -23.95 -5.07 -15.98
C ILE A 151 -23.90 -4.88 -17.51
N ASP A 152 -23.60 -3.66 -17.93
CA ASP A 152 -23.37 -3.20 -19.31
C ASP A 152 -21.99 -3.61 -19.85
N GLN A 153 -20.96 -3.67 -18.99
CA GLN A 153 -19.58 -4.01 -19.36
C GLN A 153 -19.14 -5.37 -18.80
N LYS A 154 -19.75 -6.46 -19.30
CA LYS A 154 -19.57 -7.85 -18.81
C LYS A 154 -18.12 -8.38 -18.75
N HIS A 155 -17.18 -7.71 -19.42
CA HIS A 155 -15.75 -8.10 -19.44
C HIS A 155 -14.83 -7.06 -18.77
N THR A 156 -15.39 -6.10 -18.02
CA THR A 156 -14.63 -5.09 -17.28
C THR A 156 -14.75 -5.33 -15.78
N LEU A 157 -13.61 -5.29 -15.09
CA LEU A 157 -13.51 -5.20 -13.64
C LEU A 157 -12.95 -3.82 -13.29
N TYR A 158 -13.64 -3.10 -12.41
CA TYR A 158 -13.07 -1.94 -11.71
C TYR A 158 -12.72 -2.33 -10.27
N THR A 159 -11.64 -1.78 -9.71
CA THR A 159 -11.30 -1.99 -8.30
C THR A 159 -10.75 -0.71 -7.66
N TYR A 160 -11.07 -0.53 -6.38
CA TYR A 160 -10.72 0.67 -5.60
C TYR A 160 -10.41 0.27 -4.14
N PRO A 161 -9.39 0.86 -3.50
CA PRO A 161 -9.17 0.69 -2.06
C PRO A 161 -10.24 1.46 -1.27
N VAL A 162 -10.59 1.00 -0.07
CA VAL A 162 -11.63 1.62 0.77
C VAL A 162 -11.22 1.84 2.23
N GLY A 163 -11.68 2.94 2.81
CA GLY A 163 -11.74 3.12 4.27
C GLY A 163 -13.02 2.50 4.82
N ILE A 164 -12.95 1.84 5.98
CA ILE A 164 -14.09 1.11 6.57
C ILE A 164 -14.38 1.53 8.01
N GLY A 165 -15.46 1.00 8.58
CA GLY A 165 -15.88 1.25 9.96
C GLY A 165 -14.87 0.80 11.01
N ARG A 166 -14.56 1.68 11.96
CA ARG A 166 -13.78 1.34 13.17
C ARG A 166 -14.50 0.30 14.04
N GLN A 167 -13.78 -0.40 14.91
CA GLN A 167 -14.28 -1.55 15.67
C GLN A 167 -15.66 -1.36 16.35
N SER A 168 -15.91 -0.22 16.98
CA SER A 168 -17.18 0.11 17.66
C SER A 168 -18.32 0.53 16.72
N TRP A 169 -18.03 0.69 15.43
CA TRP A 169 -18.92 1.08 14.34
C TRP A 169 -18.65 0.21 13.09
N GLY A 170 -18.41 -1.09 13.27
CA GLY A 170 -17.92 -1.95 12.18
C GLY A 170 -18.91 -2.12 11.03
N THR A 171 -18.42 -1.98 9.79
CA THR A 171 -19.23 -2.15 8.56
C THR A 171 -19.92 -3.53 8.51
N PRO A 172 -21.21 -3.62 8.14
CA PRO A 172 -21.95 -4.87 8.11
C PRO A 172 -21.58 -5.73 6.89
N THR A 173 -21.58 -7.05 7.09
CA THR A 173 -21.45 -8.05 6.02
C THR A 173 -22.83 -8.56 5.61
N GLY A 174 -23.06 -8.78 4.32
CA GLY A 174 -24.32 -9.29 3.79
C GLY A 174 -24.57 -8.89 2.34
N LEU A 175 -25.84 -8.88 1.95
CA LEU A 175 -26.33 -8.34 0.67
C LEU A 175 -27.17 -7.09 0.91
N THR A 176 -26.96 -6.09 0.07
CA THR A 176 -27.75 -4.85 -0.02
C THR A 176 -27.67 -4.32 -1.45
N GLU A 177 -28.09 -3.08 -1.68
CA GLU A 177 -28.06 -2.42 -2.99
C GLU A 177 -27.85 -0.90 -2.86
N ILE A 178 -27.52 -0.24 -3.96
CA ILE A 178 -27.50 1.22 -4.07
C ILE A 178 -28.94 1.74 -4.16
N ILE A 179 -29.50 2.28 -3.09
CA ILE A 179 -30.89 2.78 -3.06
C ILE A 179 -31.02 4.24 -3.52
N ALA A 180 -29.93 5.01 -3.50
CA ALA A 180 -29.92 6.41 -3.89
C ALA A 180 -28.53 6.87 -4.33
N LYS A 181 -28.47 8.03 -5.00
CA LYS A 181 -27.23 8.70 -5.41
C LYS A 181 -27.37 10.20 -5.11
N ARG A 182 -26.38 10.78 -4.41
CA ARG A 182 -26.37 12.19 -3.98
C ARG A 182 -25.04 12.86 -4.39
N PRO A 183 -25.05 13.83 -5.32
CA PRO A 183 -23.89 14.69 -5.58
C PRO A 183 -23.89 15.85 -4.58
N ASN A 184 -22.69 16.33 -4.22
CA ASN A 184 -22.46 17.37 -3.20
C ASN A 184 -23.36 17.21 -1.94
N PRO A 185 -23.31 16.05 -1.26
CA PRO A 185 -24.19 15.76 -0.12
C PRO A 185 -23.89 16.69 1.07
N SER A 186 -24.95 17.26 1.67
CA SER A 186 -24.84 17.76 3.05
C SER A 186 -24.91 16.60 4.03
N TRP A 187 -24.06 16.62 5.06
CA TRP A 187 -24.00 15.58 6.09
C TRP A 187 -24.84 16.00 7.30
N VAL A 188 -25.96 15.32 7.52
CA VAL A 188 -26.69 15.40 8.79
C VAL A 188 -25.93 14.55 9.81
N VAL A 189 -25.42 15.18 10.88
CA VAL A 189 -24.50 14.52 11.81
C VAL A 189 -25.30 13.66 12.79
N PRO A 190 -25.08 12.32 12.85
CA PRO A 190 -25.76 11.47 13.82
C PRO A 190 -25.51 11.91 15.27
N ASP A 191 -26.54 11.84 16.13
CA ASP A 191 -26.44 12.32 17.51
C ASP A 191 -25.35 11.61 18.34
N SER A 192 -25.00 10.37 17.98
CA SER A 192 -23.85 9.65 18.56
C SER A 192 -22.53 10.36 18.29
N ILE A 193 -22.35 10.85 17.06
CA ILE A 193 -21.13 11.53 16.60
C ILE A 193 -21.10 12.96 17.15
N GLN A 194 -22.25 13.66 17.20
CA GLN A 194 -22.35 14.95 17.91
C GLN A 194 -21.94 14.83 19.39
N ARG A 195 -22.38 13.78 20.10
CA ARG A 195 -22.00 13.53 21.51
C ARG A 195 -20.51 13.23 21.69
N GLU A 196 -19.94 12.39 20.83
CA GLU A 196 -18.50 12.07 20.83
C GLU A 196 -17.65 13.33 20.63
N HIS A 197 -17.97 14.12 19.61
CA HIS A 197 -17.27 15.36 19.30
C HIS A 197 -17.42 16.44 20.41
N ALA A 198 -18.61 16.55 21.00
CA ALA A 198 -18.83 17.45 22.14
C ALA A 198 -17.98 17.06 23.36
N ALA A 199 -17.86 15.76 23.67
CA ALA A 199 -17.01 15.26 24.75
C ALA A 199 -15.49 15.49 24.50
N GLN A 200 -15.08 15.63 23.24
CA GLN A 200 -13.72 15.97 22.81
C GLN A 200 -13.45 17.49 22.73
N GLY A 201 -14.42 18.34 23.10
CA GLY A 201 -14.29 19.80 23.01
C GLY A 201 -14.41 20.37 21.59
N ASP A 202 -14.91 19.58 20.63
CA ASP A 202 -15.10 19.97 19.23
C ASP A 202 -16.54 19.74 18.73
N PRO A 203 -17.55 20.34 19.38
CA PRO A 203 -18.96 20.09 19.05
C PRO A 203 -19.29 20.44 17.59
N LEU A 204 -19.77 19.43 16.85
CA LEU A 204 -20.18 19.58 15.45
C LEU A 204 -21.56 20.27 15.34
N PRO A 205 -21.83 20.99 14.23
CA PRO A 205 -23.18 21.42 13.90
C PRO A 205 -24.07 20.21 13.54
N LYS A 206 -25.39 20.35 13.68
CA LYS A 206 -26.36 19.30 13.27
C LYS A 206 -26.26 18.92 11.79
N VAL A 207 -25.84 19.86 10.94
CA VAL A 207 -25.61 19.66 9.51
C VAL A 207 -24.28 20.30 9.12
N VAL A 208 -23.42 19.55 8.45
CA VAL A 208 -22.25 20.08 7.72
C VAL A 208 -22.67 20.22 6.25
N PRO A 209 -22.60 21.43 5.65
CA PRO A 209 -22.95 21.64 4.24
C PRO A 209 -21.94 20.95 3.31
N SER A 210 -22.24 20.85 2.01
CA SER A 210 -21.27 20.38 1.02
C SER A 210 -20.07 21.33 0.91
N GLY A 211 -18.84 20.79 0.94
CA GLY A 211 -17.61 21.58 0.83
C GLY A 211 -16.39 20.82 1.37
N PRO A 212 -15.20 21.44 1.42
CA PRO A 212 -13.96 20.79 1.84
C PRO A 212 -14.01 20.19 3.26
N ASP A 213 -14.76 20.81 4.18
CA ASP A 213 -14.92 20.34 5.56
C ASP A 213 -15.88 19.14 5.71
N ASN A 214 -16.57 18.74 4.64
CA ASN A 214 -17.57 17.67 4.68
C ASN A 214 -16.93 16.26 4.56
N PRO A 215 -17.10 15.37 5.56
CA PRO A 215 -16.49 14.04 5.54
C PRO A 215 -17.14 13.06 4.57
N LEU A 216 -18.24 13.41 3.90
CA LEU A 216 -18.83 12.63 2.82
C LEU A 216 -18.19 12.91 1.44
N GLY A 217 -17.36 13.96 1.34
CA GLY A 217 -16.80 14.42 0.06
C GLY A 217 -17.89 14.90 -0.91
N HIS A 218 -17.59 14.82 -2.21
CA HIS A 218 -18.46 15.32 -3.28
C HIS A 218 -19.54 14.34 -3.76
N TYR A 219 -19.47 13.07 -3.38
CA TYR A 219 -20.37 12.03 -3.89
C TYR A 219 -20.69 11.01 -2.79
N ALA A 220 -21.96 10.65 -2.67
CA ALA A 220 -22.41 9.60 -1.77
C ALA A 220 -23.53 8.75 -2.37
N MET A 221 -23.48 7.46 -2.10
CA MET A 221 -24.43 6.44 -2.53
C MET A 221 -24.96 5.68 -1.31
N PRO A 222 -26.11 6.08 -0.74
CA PRO A 222 -26.78 5.34 0.32
C PRO A 222 -27.08 3.89 -0.05
N LEU A 223 -26.90 3.00 0.92
CA LEU A 223 -27.19 1.56 0.82
C LEU A 223 -28.57 1.24 1.40
N GLY A 224 -29.13 0.10 0.99
CA GLY A 224 -30.33 -0.48 1.64
C GLY A 224 -30.10 -0.87 3.11
N PHE A 225 -28.85 -0.98 3.57
CA PHE A 225 -28.51 -1.01 4.98
C PHE A 225 -28.69 0.39 5.61
N ASN A 226 -29.64 0.51 6.54
CA ASN A 226 -30.01 1.79 7.16
C ASN A 226 -28.79 2.55 7.71
N SER A 227 -28.68 3.84 7.36
CA SER A 227 -27.58 4.75 7.69
C SER A 227 -26.19 4.42 7.12
N TYR A 228 -26.04 3.43 6.24
CA TYR A 228 -24.77 3.14 5.56
C TYR A 228 -24.70 3.74 4.15
N LEU A 229 -23.51 4.20 3.76
CA LEU A 229 -23.22 4.77 2.44
C LEU A 229 -21.88 4.25 1.91
N ILE A 230 -21.76 4.23 0.57
CA ILE A 230 -20.47 4.28 -0.13
C ILE A 230 -20.25 5.75 -0.54
N HIS A 231 -19.16 6.39 -0.11
CA HIS A 231 -18.96 7.83 -0.30
C HIS A 231 -17.48 8.24 -0.40
N GLY A 232 -17.22 9.49 -0.78
CA GLY A 232 -15.86 10.06 -0.78
C GLY A 232 -15.40 10.45 0.62
N THR A 233 -14.19 10.97 0.76
CA THR A 233 -13.70 11.48 2.05
C THR A 233 -12.91 12.76 1.87
N ASN A 234 -12.98 13.67 2.86
CA ASN A 234 -12.03 14.78 2.95
C ASN A 234 -10.73 14.38 3.67
N LYS A 235 -10.62 13.15 4.17
CA LYS A 235 -9.43 12.56 4.82
C LYS A 235 -8.87 11.40 3.96
N PRO A 236 -8.32 11.66 2.76
CA PRO A 236 -7.92 10.60 1.83
C PRO A 236 -6.87 9.64 2.40
N TYR A 237 -5.99 10.09 3.31
CA TYR A 237 -5.04 9.21 4.02
C TYR A 237 -5.71 8.05 4.80
N GLY A 238 -7.01 8.17 5.12
CA GLY A 238 -7.80 7.17 5.83
C GLY A 238 -8.27 5.97 4.98
N ILE A 239 -8.03 5.99 3.67
CA ILE A 239 -8.37 4.89 2.76
C ILE A 239 -7.42 3.71 2.99
N GLY A 240 -7.97 2.50 3.02
CA GLY A 240 -7.25 1.31 3.50
C GLY A 240 -7.05 1.29 5.02
N MET A 241 -7.92 1.94 5.81
CA MET A 241 -7.92 1.87 7.28
C MET A 241 -9.34 1.82 7.89
N GLN A 242 -9.41 1.41 9.15
CA GLN A 242 -10.61 1.39 10.01
C GLN A 242 -10.89 2.78 10.62
N VAL A 243 -11.23 3.78 9.79
CA VAL A 243 -11.36 5.20 10.20
C VAL A 243 -12.79 5.73 10.32
N SER A 244 -13.79 5.06 9.76
CA SER A 244 -15.14 5.62 9.64
C SER A 244 -16.07 5.20 10.79
N HIS A 245 -17.24 5.86 10.89
CA HIS A 245 -18.37 5.41 11.74
C HIS A 245 -19.27 4.38 11.04
N GLY A 246 -18.70 3.53 10.17
CA GLY A 246 -19.35 2.34 9.59
C GLY A 246 -19.56 2.37 8.09
N CYS A 247 -19.62 3.56 7.49
CA CYS A 247 -19.73 3.75 6.05
C CYS A 247 -18.42 3.38 5.31
N ILE A 248 -18.54 3.11 4.01
CA ILE A 248 -17.41 2.79 3.14
C ILE A 248 -16.93 4.07 2.47
N GLN A 249 -15.67 4.42 2.68
CA GLN A 249 -15.02 5.59 2.09
C GLN A 249 -14.15 5.18 0.91
N LEU A 250 -14.16 5.95 -0.17
CA LEU A 250 -13.23 5.86 -1.30
C LEU A 250 -12.43 7.17 -1.41
N TYR A 251 -11.33 7.17 -2.16
CA TYR A 251 -10.66 8.41 -2.54
C TYR A 251 -11.63 9.34 -3.31
N PRO A 252 -11.46 10.68 -3.25
CA PRO A 252 -12.33 11.64 -3.95
C PRO A 252 -12.49 11.38 -5.46
N GLU A 253 -11.38 11.04 -6.11
CA GLU A 253 -11.27 10.67 -7.51
C GLU A 253 -12.01 9.35 -7.83
N ASP A 254 -11.83 8.34 -6.98
CA ASP A 254 -12.43 7.01 -7.15
C ASP A 254 -13.95 7.02 -6.98
N ILE A 255 -14.45 7.73 -5.95
CA ILE A 255 -15.89 7.82 -5.74
C ILE A 255 -16.56 8.55 -6.91
N GLU A 256 -15.91 9.53 -7.53
CA GLU A 256 -16.48 10.24 -8.67
C GLU A 256 -16.67 9.32 -9.87
N VAL A 257 -15.67 8.48 -10.18
CA VAL A 257 -15.73 7.51 -11.28
C VAL A 257 -16.78 6.43 -10.97
N LEU A 258 -16.72 5.80 -9.79
CA LEU A 258 -17.68 4.77 -9.38
C LEU A 258 -19.12 5.33 -9.33
N TYR A 259 -19.31 6.55 -8.81
CA TYR A 259 -20.60 7.21 -8.75
C TYR A 259 -21.18 7.47 -10.15
N LYS A 260 -20.35 7.89 -11.12
CA LYS A 260 -20.84 8.11 -12.49
C LYS A 260 -21.29 6.80 -13.14
N MET A 261 -20.52 5.71 -12.98
CA MET A 261 -20.80 4.42 -13.62
C MET A 261 -21.93 3.60 -12.97
N THR A 262 -22.12 3.69 -11.65
CA THR A 262 -23.00 2.75 -10.91
C THR A 262 -24.49 3.14 -10.95
N PRO A 263 -25.42 2.32 -11.46
CA PRO A 263 -26.87 2.58 -11.38
C PRO A 263 -27.46 2.41 -9.96
N ILE A 264 -28.61 3.06 -9.71
CA ILE A 264 -29.49 2.71 -8.56
C ILE A 264 -30.05 1.29 -8.80
N GLY A 265 -30.22 0.50 -7.73
CA GLY A 265 -30.54 -0.93 -7.81
C GLY A 265 -29.34 -1.82 -8.13
N THR A 266 -28.12 -1.28 -8.18
CA THR A 266 -26.91 -2.12 -8.29
C THR A 266 -26.75 -2.92 -7.00
N PRO A 267 -26.65 -4.26 -7.05
CA PRO A 267 -26.45 -5.08 -5.86
C PRO A 267 -25.05 -4.83 -5.27
N VAL A 268 -24.98 -4.83 -3.95
CA VAL A 268 -23.77 -4.64 -3.15
C VAL A 268 -23.63 -5.84 -2.21
N ARG A 269 -22.54 -6.61 -2.36
CA ARG A 269 -22.19 -7.73 -1.49
C ARG A 269 -21.00 -7.36 -0.63
N ILE A 270 -21.15 -7.38 0.69
CA ILE A 270 -20.07 -7.10 1.64
C ILE A 270 -19.68 -8.39 2.36
N VAL A 271 -18.42 -8.81 2.24
CA VAL A 271 -17.85 -10.02 2.83
C VAL A 271 -16.61 -9.73 3.67
N HIS A 272 -16.15 -10.74 4.40
CA HIS A 272 -14.86 -10.75 5.11
C HIS A 272 -14.16 -12.07 4.81
N GLN A 273 -13.37 -12.09 3.73
CA GLN A 273 -12.55 -13.21 3.29
C GLN A 273 -11.07 -12.83 3.46
N PRO A 274 -10.45 -13.15 4.61
CA PRO A 274 -9.06 -12.78 4.89
C PRO A 274 -8.04 -13.69 4.22
N TYR A 275 -8.48 -14.84 3.73
CA TYR A 275 -7.67 -15.80 2.96
C TYR A 275 -8.37 -16.04 1.63
N MET A 276 -7.66 -15.88 0.53
CA MET A 276 -8.19 -16.02 -0.83
C MET A 276 -7.23 -16.86 -1.67
N LEU A 277 -7.78 -17.68 -2.57
CA LEU A 277 -7.05 -18.65 -3.37
C LEU A 277 -7.32 -18.43 -4.86
N ALA A 278 -6.29 -18.58 -5.69
CA ALA A 278 -6.41 -18.47 -7.14
C ALA A 278 -5.52 -19.47 -7.86
N TRP A 279 -5.99 -19.92 -9.02
CA TRP A 279 -5.16 -20.60 -10.01
C TRP A 279 -4.71 -19.61 -11.07
N GLU A 280 -3.45 -19.72 -11.46
CA GLU A 280 -2.89 -19.10 -12.67
C GLU A 280 -2.06 -20.17 -13.38
N ASP A 281 -2.41 -20.48 -14.63
CA ASP A 281 -1.97 -21.68 -15.34
C ASP A 281 -2.11 -22.95 -14.48
N ASN A 282 -0.99 -23.54 -14.02
CA ASN A 282 -0.93 -24.69 -13.11
C ASN A 282 -0.29 -24.35 -11.76
N LYS A 283 -0.20 -23.06 -11.42
CA LYS A 283 0.29 -22.55 -10.14
C LYS A 283 -0.90 -22.19 -9.24
N LEU A 284 -0.83 -22.57 -7.97
CA LEU A 284 -1.81 -22.22 -6.95
C LEU A 284 -1.25 -21.09 -6.09
N TYR A 285 -2.03 -20.02 -5.89
CA TYR A 285 -1.67 -18.83 -5.12
C TYR A 285 -2.54 -18.69 -3.88
N LEU A 286 -1.96 -18.11 -2.82
CA LEU A 286 -2.64 -17.68 -1.60
C LEU A 286 -2.35 -16.20 -1.34
N GLU A 287 -3.40 -15.44 -1.05
CA GLU A 287 -3.36 -14.09 -0.49
C GLU A 287 -3.92 -14.15 0.94
N ALA A 288 -3.25 -13.49 1.89
CA ALA A 288 -3.67 -13.44 3.29
C ALA A 288 -3.57 -12.04 3.87
N HIS A 289 -4.61 -11.66 4.63
CA HIS A 289 -4.78 -10.33 5.25
C HIS A 289 -4.95 -10.43 6.77
N PRO A 290 -4.59 -9.39 7.53
CA PRO A 290 -4.82 -9.35 8.97
C PRO A 290 -6.31 -9.41 9.28
N LEU A 291 -6.68 -10.04 10.40
CA LEU A 291 -8.09 -10.08 10.81
C LEU A 291 -8.49 -8.75 11.41
N LEU A 292 -9.66 -8.24 11.03
CA LEU A 292 -10.27 -7.12 11.74
C LEU A 292 -10.66 -7.59 13.16
N PRO A 293 -10.57 -6.76 14.22
CA PRO A 293 -10.73 -7.21 15.61
C PRO A 293 -12.03 -7.98 15.92
N LYS A 294 -13.11 -7.68 15.19
CA LYS A 294 -14.41 -8.39 15.26
C LYS A 294 -14.34 -9.89 14.87
N TRP A 295 -13.32 -10.31 14.13
CA TRP A 295 -13.14 -11.69 13.65
C TRP A 295 -11.91 -12.41 14.22
N GLU A 296 -11.07 -11.77 15.05
CA GLU A 296 -9.88 -12.42 15.65
C GLU A 296 -10.23 -13.69 16.46
N ALA A 297 -11.34 -13.67 17.22
CA ALA A 297 -11.84 -14.86 17.91
C ALA A 297 -12.16 -16.05 16.99
N GLN A 298 -12.35 -15.82 15.68
CA GLN A 298 -12.67 -16.81 14.67
C GLN A 298 -11.44 -17.34 13.92
N LYS A 299 -10.23 -16.80 14.18
CA LYS A 299 -8.98 -17.11 13.46
C LYS A 299 -8.75 -18.61 13.21
N LYS A 300 -8.85 -19.42 14.25
CA LYS A 300 -8.68 -20.89 14.16
C LYS A 300 -9.70 -21.56 13.24
N GLN A 301 -10.94 -21.06 13.18
CA GLN A 301 -11.98 -21.60 12.30
C GLN A 301 -11.80 -21.12 10.86
N LEU A 302 -11.39 -19.86 10.66
CA LEU A 302 -11.06 -19.31 9.33
C LEU A 302 -9.88 -20.05 8.69
N GLN A 303 -8.82 -20.33 9.47
CA GLN A 303 -7.70 -21.17 9.01
C GLN A 303 -8.14 -22.62 8.76
N LYS A 304 -8.97 -23.21 9.64
CA LYS A 304 -9.53 -24.56 9.43
C LYS A 304 -10.32 -24.69 8.12
N ASN A 305 -11.06 -23.65 7.74
CA ASN A 305 -11.75 -23.57 6.45
C ASN A 305 -10.72 -23.57 5.30
N LEU A 306 -9.74 -22.65 5.32
CA LEU A 306 -8.68 -22.58 4.31
C LEU A 306 -7.99 -23.94 4.07
N TYR A 307 -7.62 -24.68 5.13
CA TYR A 307 -7.03 -26.00 4.95
C TYR A 307 -8.02 -27.03 4.36
N ALA A 308 -9.33 -26.90 4.60
CA ALA A 308 -10.35 -27.73 3.94
C ALA A 308 -10.48 -27.37 2.45
N ASP A 309 -10.49 -26.09 2.10
CA ASP A 309 -10.61 -25.58 0.73
C ASP A 309 -9.38 -25.98 -0.10
N LEU A 310 -8.17 -25.87 0.45
CA LEU A 310 -6.92 -26.38 -0.14
C LEU A 310 -6.97 -27.89 -0.41
N ARG A 311 -7.56 -28.68 0.50
CA ARG A 311 -7.77 -30.14 0.34
C ARG A 311 -8.93 -30.51 -0.59
N LYS A 312 -9.80 -29.56 -0.97
CA LYS A 312 -10.79 -29.72 -2.02
C LYS A 312 -10.14 -29.44 -3.39
N LEU A 313 -9.54 -28.26 -3.53
CA LEU A 313 -8.88 -27.82 -4.77
C LEU A 313 -7.78 -28.78 -5.23
N THR A 314 -6.98 -29.34 -4.31
CA THR A 314 -5.95 -30.34 -4.67
C THR A 314 -6.49 -31.72 -5.06
N LYS A 315 -7.77 -32.03 -4.82
CA LYS A 315 -8.43 -33.23 -5.38
C LYS A 315 -8.97 -32.97 -6.78
N GLU A 316 -9.46 -31.76 -7.01
CA GLU A 316 -10.04 -31.33 -8.30
C GLU A 316 -8.94 -31.05 -9.34
N LYS A 317 -7.82 -30.45 -8.91
CA LYS A 317 -6.62 -30.19 -9.72
C LYS A 317 -5.35 -30.52 -8.90
N PRO A 318 -4.78 -31.74 -9.05
CA PRO A 318 -3.64 -32.18 -8.25
C PRO A 318 -2.41 -31.29 -8.34
N VAL A 319 -1.92 -30.82 -7.19
CA VAL A 319 -0.66 -30.08 -7.06
C VAL A 319 -0.02 -30.29 -5.69
N ASN A 320 1.31 -30.30 -5.64
CA ASN A 320 2.06 -30.39 -4.39
C ASN A 320 2.07 -29.03 -3.68
N ILE A 321 1.42 -28.91 -2.52
CA ILE A 321 1.44 -27.69 -1.71
C ILE A 321 2.76 -27.56 -0.94
N ASP A 322 3.30 -26.34 -0.91
CA ASP A 322 4.31 -25.91 0.03
C ASP A 322 3.66 -25.38 1.32
N TRP A 323 3.56 -26.26 2.31
CA TRP A 323 2.96 -25.92 3.60
C TRP A 323 3.80 -24.92 4.41
N GLN A 324 5.13 -24.88 4.22
CA GLN A 324 5.98 -23.88 4.89
C GLN A 324 5.67 -22.48 4.35
N GLN A 325 5.48 -22.36 3.04
CA GLN A 325 5.06 -21.12 2.40
C GLN A 325 3.63 -20.72 2.78
N VAL A 326 2.69 -21.67 2.94
CA VAL A 326 1.34 -21.38 3.47
C VAL A 326 1.42 -20.77 4.87
N GLU A 327 2.15 -21.37 5.80
CA GLU A 327 2.31 -20.83 7.16
C GLU A 327 3.04 -19.47 7.15
N ALA A 328 4.06 -19.29 6.31
CA ALA A 328 4.76 -18.01 6.17
C ALA A 328 3.89 -16.89 5.58
N ILE A 329 2.91 -17.21 4.72
CA ILE A 329 1.90 -16.25 4.24
C ILE A 329 0.90 -15.93 5.36
N LEU A 330 0.38 -16.95 6.07
CA LEU A 330 -0.56 -16.75 7.18
C LEU A 330 0.04 -15.95 8.35
N GLN A 331 1.30 -16.21 8.69
CA GLN A 331 2.00 -15.48 9.76
C GLN A 331 2.22 -14.00 9.41
N ARG A 332 2.59 -13.70 8.16
CA ARG A 332 2.94 -12.34 7.73
C ARG A 332 1.70 -11.51 7.36
N SER A 333 0.72 -12.12 6.70
CA SER A 333 -0.54 -11.50 6.28
C SER A 333 -0.35 -10.11 5.63
N ASP A 334 0.55 -10.03 4.65
CA ASP A 334 0.95 -8.79 3.95
C ASP A 334 0.04 -8.39 2.77
N GLY A 335 -1.05 -9.13 2.52
CA GLY A 335 -1.94 -8.90 1.39
C GLY A 335 -1.34 -9.19 0.01
N VAL A 336 -0.12 -9.73 -0.06
CA VAL A 336 0.57 -10.03 -1.32
C VAL A 336 0.25 -11.46 -1.76
N PRO A 337 -0.36 -11.70 -2.94
CA PRO A 337 -0.57 -13.04 -3.49
C PRO A 337 0.77 -13.73 -3.74
N LYS A 338 0.97 -14.92 -3.16
CA LYS A 338 2.21 -15.71 -3.35
C LYS A 338 1.88 -17.16 -3.70
N GLN A 339 2.70 -17.72 -4.59
CA GLN A 339 2.57 -19.11 -5.03
C GLN A 339 2.79 -20.05 -3.83
N ILE A 340 1.88 -21.01 -3.66
CA ILE A 340 1.93 -22.09 -2.67
C ILE A 340 2.01 -23.49 -3.31
N SER A 341 1.94 -23.60 -4.63
CA SER A 341 2.33 -24.81 -5.36
C SER A 341 3.86 -24.93 -5.48
N LYS A 342 4.43 -26.09 -5.17
CA LYS A 342 5.86 -26.37 -5.42
C LYS A 342 6.14 -26.41 -6.92
N ALA A 343 7.27 -25.85 -7.35
CA ALA A 343 7.70 -25.88 -8.75
C ALA A 343 7.98 -27.32 -9.21
N SER A 344 7.48 -27.70 -10.38
CA SER A 344 7.60 -29.03 -10.96
C SER A 344 8.88 -29.16 -11.80
N GLY A 345 10.04 -29.12 -11.13
CA GLY A 345 11.36 -29.28 -11.76
C GLY A 345 12.16 -27.96 -11.87
N SER A 346 13.48 -28.09 -11.71
CA SER A 346 14.50 -27.01 -11.73
C SER A 346 14.32 -25.88 -10.70
N LEU A 347 15.42 -25.16 -10.42
CA LEU A 347 15.46 -23.98 -9.56
C LEU A 347 15.07 -22.71 -10.33
N ASP A 348 13.89 -22.72 -10.96
CA ASP A 348 13.31 -21.50 -11.52
C ASP A 348 12.95 -20.54 -10.38
N THR A 349 13.69 -19.44 -10.31
CA THR A 349 13.61 -18.48 -9.21
C THR A 349 12.24 -17.81 -9.15
N ALA A 350 11.63 -17.84 -7.95
CA ALA A 350 10.39 -17.11 -7.65
C ALA A 350 10.60 -15.57 -7.53
N VAL A 351 11.47 -15.03 -8.38
CA VAL A 351 11.74 -13.60 -8.62
C VAL A 351 11.02 -13.12 -9.89
N ASN A 352 10.41 -14.04 -10.64
CA ASN A 352 9.74 -13.76 -11.91
C ASN A 352 8.62 -12.69 -11.78
N GLN A 353 8.89 -11.54 -12.41
CA GLN A 353 7.95 -10.45 -12.73
C GLN A 353 7.45 -9.62 -11.54
N VAL A 354 8.38 -9.08 -10.75
CA VAL A 354 8.19 -7.74 -10.18
C VAL A 354 8.39 -6.71 -11.30
N VAL A 355 7.45 -5.79 -11.47
CA VAL A 355 7.53 -4.68 -12.43
C VAL A 355 8.33 -3.54 -11.83
N GLU A 356 9.34 -3.08 -12.56
CA GLU A 356 10.24 -2.01 -12.12
C GLU A 356 9.68 -0.66 -12.59
N LEU A 357 9.29 0.21 -11.65
CA LEU A 357 8.67 1.50 -11.97
C LEU A 357 9.62 2.68 -11.76
N LYS A 358 9.61 3.58 -12.74
CA LYS A 358 10.24 4.89 -12.65
C LYS A 358 9.50 5.77 -11.64
N ARG A 359 10.21 6.43 -10.72
CA ARG A 359 9.63 7.46 -9.85
C ARG A 359 9.15 8.65 -10.70
N PRO A 360 7.89 9.10 -10.57
CA PRO A 360 7.43 10.32 -11.23
C PRO A 360 8.02 11.57 -10.55
N ASP A 361 8.03 12.69 -11.27
CA ASP A 361 8.52 13.97 -10.72
C ASP A 361 7.60 14.55 -9.63
N THR A 362 6.30 14.22 -9.68
CA THR A 362 5.29 14.55 -8.65
C THR A 362 4.30 13.40 -8.49
N TRP A 363 3.76 13.20 -7.29
CA TRP A 363 2.73 12.18 -7.05
C TRP A 363 1.33 12.72 -7.33
N ALA A 364 0.43 11.85 -7.77
CA ALA A 364 -0.93 12.26 -8.10
C ALA A 364 -1.70 12.70 -6.85
N TRP A 365 -2.50 13.76 -7.00
CA TRP A 365 -3.37 14.30 -5.95
C TRP A 365 -2.68 14.85 -4.70
N GLN A 366 -1.36 15.07 -4.75
CA GLN A 366 -0.64 15.86 -3.76
C GLN A 366 -1.16 17.32 -3.75
N ASN A 367 -1.16 17.92 -2.57
CA ASN A 367 -1.46 19.34 -2.40
C ASN A 367 -0.14 20.11 -2.24
N PRO A 368 0.34 20.85 -3.26
CA PRO A 368 1.63 21.51 -3.20
C PRO A 368 1.64 22.56 -2.08
N VAL A 369 2.59 22.44 -1.16
CA VAL A 369 2.76 23.35 -0.03
C VAL A 369 3.37 24.65 -0.55
N ALA A 370 2.54 25.69 -0.71
CA ALA A 370 3.00 26.99 -1.18
C ALA A 370 4.12 27.57 -0.30
N ARG A 371 5.08 28.25 -0.94
CA ARG A 371 6.11 29.04 -0.25
C ARG A 371 5.47 30.11 0.63
N LEU A 372 6.21 30.53 1.67
CA LEU A 372 5.79 31.57 2.61
C LEU A 372 6.53 32.87 2.32
N ASN A 373 5.83 34.00 2.49
CA ASN A 373 6.31 35.35 2.33
C ASN A 373 6.17 36.13 3.66
N ASN A 374 6.89 37.26 3.81
CA ASN A 374 6.92 38.08 5.04
C ASN A 374 5.55 38.70 5.44
N GLN A 375 4.54 38.58 4.57
CA GLN A 375 3.18 39.10 4.77
C GLN A 375 2.17 37.98 5.07
N ASP A 376 2.56 36.71 4.96
CA ASP A 376 1.64 35.58 5.12
C ASP A 376 1.29 35.30 6.58
N ILE A 377 0.07 34.83 6.79
CA ILE A 377 -0.39 34.34 8.08
C ILE A 377 -0.04 32.85 8.16
N ALA A 378 0.83 32.50 9.11
CA ALA A 378 1.27 31.13 9.33
C ALA A 378 1.05 30.70 10.79
N VAL A 379 1.28 29.41 11.05
CA VAL A 379 1.16 28.78 12.38
C VAL A 379 2.43 27.98 12.64
N LEU A 380 3.11 28.25 13.76
CA LEU A 380 4.14 27.36 14.27
C LEU A 380 3.41 26.20 14.97
N ALA A 381 3.45 25.03 14.34
CA ALA A 381 2.74 23.84 14.80
C ALA A 381 3.52 23.08 15.87
N ALA A 382 4.86 22.99 15.72
CA ALA A 382 5.76 22.31 16.66
C ALA A 382 7.23 22.70 16.43
N SER A 383 8.12 22.25 17.32
CA SER A 383 9.57 22.31 17.18
C SER A 383 10.20 21.00 17.69
N PHE A 384 11.15 20.45 16.93
CA PHE A 384 11.79 19.16 17.19
C PHE A 384 13.31 19.28 17.22
N LYS A 385 13.97 18.27 17.81
CA LYS A 385 15.45 18.15 17.81
C LYS A 385 15.98 17.41 16.58
N ALA A 386 15.23 16.44 16.05
CA ALA A 386 15.58 15.72 14.83
C ALA A 386 14.76 16.21 13.63
N GLU A 387 15.37 16.21 12.46
CA GLU A 387 14.73 16.64 11.21
C GLU A 387 13.61 15.70 10.79
N ASN A 388 13.79 14.39 10.97
CA ASN A 388 12.82 13.38 10.57
C ASN A 388 11.52 13.47 11.39
N ASP A 389 11.58 13.80 12.68
CA ASP A 389 10.38 14.01 13.50
C ASP A 389 9.57 15.20 12.97
N ALA A 390 10.25 16.29 12.60
CA ALA A 390 9.63 17.48 12.04
C ALA A 390 9.05 17.23 10.63
N LYS A 391 9.77 16.50 9.77
CA LYS A 391 9.30 16.10 8.44
C LYS A 391 8.08 15.18 8.55
N LYS A 392 8.12 14.21 9.45
CA LYS A 392 7.02 13.28 9.75
C LYS A 392 5.78 14.03 10.21
N PHE A 393 5.90 14.95 11.15
CA PHE A 393 4.77 15.76 11.60
C PHE A 393 4.24 16.69 10.49
N ALA A 394 5.12 17.30 9.67
CA ALA A 394 4.69 18.08 8.51
C ALA A 394 3.92 17.22 7.49
N ALA A 395 4.38 16.00 7.18
CA ALA A 395 3.69 15.06 6.30
C ALA A 395 2.31 14.65 6.86
N MET A 396 2.22 14.37 8.16
CA MET A 396 0.96 14.05 8.84
C MET A 396 -0.04 15.22 8.85
N LEU A 397 0.45 16.47 8.87
CA LEU A 397 -0.37 17.68 8.72
C LEU A 397 -0.86 17.89 7.28
N ASN A 398 0.02 17.72 6.29
CA ASN A 398 -0.33 17.77 4.86
C ASN A 398 -1.43 16.77 4.51
N HIS A 399 -1.42 15.60 5.16
CA HIS A 399 -2.40 14.53 4.98
C HIS A 399 -3.72 14.70 5.74
N GLN A 400 -3.89 15.74 6.58
CA GLN A 400 -5.14 15.96 7.29
C GLN A 400 -6.33 16.22 6.35
N GLY A 401 -7.55 16.11 6.88
CA GLY A 401 -8.78 16.50 6.18
C GLY A 401 -9.51 17.65 6.88
N PRO A 402 -9.69 18.82 6.24
CA PRO A 402 -8.96 19.27 5.04
C PRO A 402 -7.43 19.37 5.28
N PRO A 403 -6.59 19.34 4.23
CA PRO A 403 -5.13 19.46 4.35
C PRO A 403 -4.69 20.66 5.20
N ILE A 404 -3.67 20.47 6.04
CA ILE A 404 -2.99 21.55 6.74
C ILE A 404 -1.63 21.71 6.07
N PRO A 405 -1.47 22.61 5.08
CA PRO A 405 -0.22 22.75 4.33
C PRO A 405 0.90 23.13 5.30
N ALA A 406 1.93 22.29 5.37
CA ALA A 406 2.97 22.31 6.40
C ALA A 406 4.34 21.94 5.80
N ARG A 407 5.40 22.57 6.31
CA ARG A 407 6.79 22.25 5.98
C ARG A 407 7.72 22.37 7.18
N THR A 408 8.86 21.69 7.09
CA THR A 408 9.95 21.78 8.06
C THR A 408 10.84 22.98 7.74
N VAL A 409 11.29 23.70 8.77
CA VAL A 409 12.23 24.83 8.67
C VAL A 409 13.37 24.62 9.67
N ARG A 410 14.62 24.71 9.22
CA ARG A 410 15.77 24.63 10.13
C ARG A 410 15.94 25.95 10.89
N ASN A 411 16.06 25.87 12.21
CA ASN A 411 16.28 27.00 13.10
C ASN A 411 17.39 26.65 14.11
N ASP A 412 18.61 27.11 13.85
CA ASP A 412 19.85 26.76 14.55
C ASP A 412 20.07 25.25 14.75
N LYS A 413 19.69 24.76 15.94
CA LYS A 413 19.84 23.38 16.46
C LYS A 413 18.49 22.66 16.56
N THR A 414 17.44 23.21 15.96
CA THR A 414 16.05 22.71 16.01
C THR A 414 15.40 22.74 14.62
N PHE A 415 14.33 21.99 14.48
CA PHE A 415 13.54 21.90 13.26
C PHE A 415 12.09 22.29 13.58
N LEU A 416 11.67 23.46 13.09
CA LEU A 416 10.32 23.98 13.26
C LEU A 416 9.39 23.33 12.24
N VAL A 417 8.13 23.11 12.60
CA VAL A 417 7.08 22.76 11.64
C VAL A 417 6.13 23.95 11.51
N VAL A 418 6.10 24.54 10.32
CA VAL A 418 5.32 25.75 10.02
C VAL A 418 4.20 25.41 9.05
N ALA A 419 2.96 25.72 9.43
CA ALA A 419 1.74 25.54 8.66
C ALA A 419 1.25 26.87 8.04
N GLY A 420 0.59 26.82 6.88
CA GLY A 420 0.18 27.98 6.08
C GLY A 420 0.66 27.89 4.61
N PRO A 421 0.60 28.99 3.83
CA PRO A 421 0.00 30.27 4.19
C PRO A 421 -1.53 30.16 4.38
N PHE A 422 -2.08 31.00 5.25
CA PHE A 422 -3.52 31.09 5.51
C PHE A 422 -4.07 32.46 5.09
N LYS A 423 -5.29 32.47 4.55
CA LYS A 423 -5.92 33.70 4.04
C LYS A 423 -6.38 34.65 5.15
N THR A 424 -6.59 34.15 6.37
CA THR A 424 -7.06 34.95 7.52
C THR A 424 -6.54 34.40 8.84
N VAL A 425 -6.47 35.26 9.87
CA VAL A 425 -6.18 34.85 11.26
C VAL A 425 -7.23 33.87 11.78
N LYS A 426 -8.50 33.99 11.33
CA LYS A 426 -9.57 33.03 11.66
C LYS A 426 -9.23 31.62 11.18
N GLN A 427 -8.76 31.47 9.93
CA GLN A 427 -8.34 30.18 9.38
C GLN A 427 -7.12 29.61 10.14
N ALA A 428 -6.15 30.45 10.46
CA ALA A 428 -4.98 30.05 11.25
C ALA A 428 -5.37 29.56 12.67
N ASN A 429 -6.30 30.26 13.34
CA ASN A 429 -6.81 29.85 14.65
C ASN A 429 -7.64 28.54 14.59
N GLN A 430 -8.39 28.31 13.51
CA GLN A 430 -9.04 27.01 13.26
C GLN A 430 -8.00 25.88 13.10
N VAL A 431 -6.89 26.13 12.41
CA VAL A 431 -5.78 25.18 12.29
C VAL A 431 -5.10 24.93 13.63
N ILE A 432 -4.87 25.96 14.46
CA ILE A 432 -4.35 25.79 15.83
C ILE A 432 -5.27 24.87 16.65
N LYS A 433 -6.58 25.09 16.63
CA LYS A 433 -7.54 24.22 17.33
C LYS A 433 -7.47 22.77 16.82
N ARG A 434 -7.43 22.57 15.50
CA ARG A 434 -7.32 21.24 14.87
C ARG A 434 -6.02 20.53 15.24
N ILE A 435 -4.89 21.24 15.33
CA ILE A 435 -3.62 20.66 15.77
C ILE A 435 -3.73 20.19 17.23
N LYS A 436 -4.32 21.01 18.11
CA LYS A 436 -4.50 20.65 19.52
C LYS A 436 -5.45 19.46 19.73
N ILE A 437 -6.51 19.34 18.94
CA ILE A 437 -7.46 18.21 19.01
C ILE A 437 -6.85 16.93 18.43
N ASN A 438 -6.25 17.00 17.24
CA ASN A 438 -5.84 15.79 16.50
C ASN A 438 -4.47 15.24 16.92
N PHE A 439 -3.63 16.04 17.59
CA PHE A 439 -2.25 15.69 17.94
C PHE A 439 -1.83 16.11 19.37
N GLU A 440 -2.74 16.69 20.15
CA GLU A 440 -2.49 17.19 21.53
C GLU A 440 -1.44 18.33 21.64
N MET A 441 -0.87 18.80 20.53
CA MET A 441 0.20 19.81 20.49
C MET A 441 -0.31 21.26 20.55
N ASP A 442 0.40 22.12 21.28
CA ASP A 442 0.08 23.55 21.41
C ASP A 442 0.73 24.39 20.29
N ALA A 443 -0.02 24.59 19.21
CA ALA A 443 0.36 25.44 18.09
C ALA A 443 0.06 26.94 18.36
N LYS A 444 0.79 27.85 17.70
CA LYS A 444 0.58 29.31 17.82
C LYS A 444 0.75 30.04 16.50
N LEU A 445 0.18 31.24 16.39
CA LEU A 445 0.41 32.12 15.24
C LEU A 445 1.90 32.39 15.06
N PHE A 446 2.34 32.39 13.80
CA PHE A 446 3.72 32.61 13.40
C PHE A 446 3.75 33.65 12.28
N LYS A 447 4.63 34.64 12.41
CA LYS A 447 4.90 35.64 11.39
C LYS A 447 6.24 35.26 10.72
N PRO A 448 6.26 34.94 9.42
CA PRO A 448 7.51 34.69 8.72
C PRO A 448 8.38 35.95 8.71
N ASP A 449 9.69 35.78 8.91
CA ASP A 449 10.70 36.83 8.80
C ASP A 449 11.78 36.44 7.76
N GLY A 450 12.53 37.43 7.28
CA GLY A 450 13.48 37.25 6.18
C GLY A 450 14.61 36.25 6.47
N VAL A 451 14.93 35.96 7.73
CA VAL A 451 15.95 34.97 8.10
C VAL A 451 15.34 33.58 8.00
N LEU A 452 14.18 33.35 8.61
CA LEU A 452 13.49 32.06 8.54
C LEU A 452 12.97 31.74 7.12
N LEU A 453 12.65 32.76 6.32
CA LEU A 453 12.32 32.60 4.89
C LEU A 453 13.50 32.12 4.02
N SER A 454 14.75 32.35 4.44
CA SER A 454 15.92 31.87 3.68
C SER A 454 16.04 30.35 3.69
N GLY A 455 15.57 29.69 4.76
CA GLY A 455 15.49 28.23 4.89
C GLY A 455 14.15 27.63 4.46
N LEU A 456 13.40 28.33 3.60
CA LEU A 456 12.00 28.02 3.22
C LEU A 456 11.75 28.01 1.70
N ASN A 457 12.80 28.19 0.88
CA ASN A 457 12.72 28.26 -0.58
C ASN A 457 13.06 26.95 -1.27
#